data_AF-A0A5R8NLH7-F1
#
_entry.id   AF-A0A5R8NLH7-F1
#
_cell.length_a   1.000
_cell.length_b   1.000
_cell.length_c   1.000
_cell.angle_alpha   90.00
_cell.angle_beta   90.00
_cell.angle_gamma   90.00
#
_symmetry.space_group_name_H-M   'P 1'
#
loop_
_entity.id
_entity.type
_entity.pdbx_description
1 polymer ?
#
loop_
_entity_poly.entity_id
_entity_poly.type
_entity_poly.pdbx_seq_one_letter_code
_entity_poly.pdbx_strand_id
1 'polypeptide(L)'
;MSRMTMSISRRGFIVHAGAALGAGVLATAGRAGAEPAQPVALPEVGQAFTMTINGFGVTLVVNLPPPLPTLNFIGSRHMQVVEAGADQVRLRTLNFTVEAAHPLFGKITIRMDEEETGPNSTLRRVAADRLQETWNQGFRIIFEKCGDCPGPYVLCTREPAEWTAELAEFPPPPQGMNPDGSPTGGALYQLTRPIRLGLPGGATSDSTRSGCGACPLDTPLPDDDATFAILEGLHVVHGRLPNG
;
A
#
# COMPACT_ATOMS: atom_id res chain seq x y z
N MET A 1 52.61 1.39 43.16
CA MET A 1 54.08 1.35 43.17
C MET A 1 54.57 0.96 41.78
N SER A 2 55.55 1.71 41.28
CA SER A 2 56.48 1.42 40.18
C SER A 2 55.96 1.11 38.76
N ARG A 3 56.19 2.12 37.90
CA ARG A 3 56.50 1.99 36.47
C ARG A 3 57.58 0.93 36.23
N MET A 4 57.53 0.25 35.09
CA MET A 4 58.75 -0.06 34.35
C MET A 4 58.48 0.05 32.85
N THR A 5 58.85 1.20 32.31
CA THR A 5 59.10 1.43 30.89
C THR A 5 60.46 0.84 30.57
N MET A 6 60.58 0.03 29.52
CA MET A 6 61.85 -0.20 28.84
C MET A 6 61.67 0.05 27.35
N SER A 7 62.24 1.16 26.90
CA SER A 7 62.61 1.38 25.51
C SER A 7 63.92 0.63 25.23
N ILE A 8 64.00 -0.13 24.13
CA ILE A 8 65.29 -0.38 23.47
C ILE A 8 65.12 -0.16 21.97
N SER A 9 65.83 0.87 21.52
CA SER A 9 66.13 1.25 20.14
C SER A 9 67.12 0.27 19.53
N ARG A 10 67.05 0.00 18.21
CA ARG A 10 68.21 0.11 17.31
C ARG A 10 67.85 -0.03 15.82
N ARG A 11 68.31 1.00 15.10
CA ARG A 11 68.45 1.15 13.65
C ARG A 11 69.10 -0.07 12.99
N GLY A 12 68.58 -0.45 11.82
CA GLY A 12 69.22 -1.35 10.87
C GLY A 12 69.02 -0.86 9.44
N PHE A 13 70.06 -0.18 8.96
CA PHE A 13 70.52 0.12 7.60
C PHE A 13 69.65 -0.11 6.35
N ILE A 14 69.75 0.92 5.50
CA ILE A 14 69.43 1.02 4.08
C ILE A 14 70.25 -0.01 3.26
N VAL A 15 69.77 -0.26 2.03
CA VAL A 15 70.50 -0.41 0.75
C VAL A 15 70.14 -1.73 0.05
N HIS A 16 69.28 -1.67 -0.97
CA HIS A 16 69.67 -1.84 -2.38
C HIS A 16 68.44 -1.75 -3.29
N ALA A 17 68.52 -0.81 -4.23
CA ALA A 17 67.67 -0.76 -5.40
C ALA A 17 68.00 -1.94 -6.32
N GLY A 18 66.96 -2.64 -6.77
CA GLY A 18 67.03 -3.62 -7.85
C GLY A 18 65.80 -3.44 -8.71
N ALA A 19 65.90 -2.60 -9.73
CA ALA A 19 64.91 -2.52 -10.79
C ALA A 19 65.02 -3.78 -11.63
N ALA A 20 64.02 -4.66 -11.53
CA ALA A 20 63.78 -5.70 -12.51
C ALA A 20 62.48 -5.34 -13.25
N LEU A 21 62.63 -5.02 -14.52
CA LEU A 21 61.58 -4.91 -15.52
C LEU A 21 60.82 -6.23 -15.58
N GLY A 22 59.68 -6.29 -14.90
CA GLY A 22 58.70 -7.34 -15.01
C GLY A 22 57.41 -6.72 -15.52
N ALA A 23 57.07 -7.00 -16.78
CA ALA A 23 55.77 -6.71 -17.36
C ALA A 23 54.68 -7.43 -16.56
N GLY A 24 54.12 -6.74 -15.58
CA GLY A 24 52.99 -7.17 -14.78
C GLY A 24 51.78 -6.34 -15.18
N VAL A 25 50.88 -6.99 -15.91
CA VAL A 25 49.54 -6.53 -16.31
C VAL A 25 48.99 -5.53 -15.29
N LEU A 26 48.76 -4.30 -15.74
CA LEU A 26 47.86 -3.37 -15.06
C LEU A 26 46.52 -4.07 -14.95
N ALA A 27 46.24 -4.64 -13.77
CA ALA A 27 44.90 -4.97 -13.37
C ALA A 27 44.16 -3.63 -13.29
N THR A 28 43.55 -3.25 -14.41
CA THR A 28 42.41 -2.34 -14.42
C THR A 28 41.40 -2.96 -13.47
N ALA A 29 41.37 -2.46 -12.23
CA ALA A 29 40.23 -2.64 -11.35
C ALA A 29 39.06 -2.04 -12.12
N GLY A 30 38.35 -2.90 -12.84
CA GLY A 30 37.10 -2.57 -13.48
C GLY A 30 36.18 -2.14 -12.36
N ARG A 31 36.06 -0.83 -12.15
CA ARG A 31 34.78 -0.28 -11.76
C ARG A 31 33.84 -0.76 -12.84
N ALA A 32 33.09 -1.82 -12.56
CA ALA A 32 31.81 -2.01 -13.19
C ALA A 32 31.08 -0.69 -12.94
N GLY A 33 31.13 0.20 -13.92
CA GLY A 33 30.29 1.37 -13.92
C GLY A 33 28.90 0.81 -13.81
N ALA A 34 28.20 1.13 -12.72
CA ALA A 34 26.78 0.88 -12.63
C ALA A 34 26.19 1.42 -13.93
N GLU A 35 25.59 0.53 -14.72
CA GLU A 35 24.91 0.91 -15.95
C GLU A 35 23.94 2.04 -15.57
N PRO A 36 23.94 3.18 -16.28
CA PRO A 36 23.09 4.30 -15.91
C PRO A 36 21.65 3.79 -15.88
N ALA A 37 21.02 3.86 -14.70
CA ALA A 37 19.69 3.34 -14.50
C ALA A 37 18.75 3.99 -15.53
N GLN A 38 18.04 3.18 -16.32
CA GLN A 38 17.18 3.70 -17.36
C GLN A 38 16.04 4.50 -16.72
N PRO A 39 15.74 5.71 -17.22
CA PRO A 39 14.66 6.52 -16.68
C PRO A 39 13.32 5.79 -16.80
N VAL A 40 12.63 5.59 -15.68
CA VAL A 40 11.28 5.02 -15.67
C VAL A 40 10.31 6.05 -16.25
N ALA A 41 9.66 5.67 -17.34
CA ALA A 41 8.69 6.53 -18.03
C ALA A 41 7.44 6.76 -17.16
N LEU A 42 6.93 7.99 -17.19
CA LEU A 42 5.59 8.28 -16.68
C LEU A 42 4.58 7.94 -17.78
N PRO A 43 3.39 7.45 -17.43
CA PRO A 43 2.35 7.16 -18.41
C PRO A 43 1.81 8.45 -19.04
N GLU A 44 1.26 8.34 -20.25
CA GLU A 44 0.75 9.48 -21.01
C GLU A 44 -0.69 9.83 -20.63
N VAL A 45 -1.05 11.11 -20.76
CA VAL A 45 -2.43 11.56 -20.57
C VAL A 45 -3.38 10.79 -21.48
N GLY A 46 -4.51 10.34 -20.92
CA GLY A 46 -5.52 9.55 -21.61
C GLY A 46 -5.33 8.04 -21.48
N GLN A 47 -4.14 7.56 -21.10
CA GLN A 47 -3.93 6.13 -20.83
C GLN A 47 -4.77 5.67 -19.63
N ALA A 48 -5.40 4.50 -19.77
CA ALA A 48 -6.21 3.88 -18.74
C ALA A 48 -5.65 2.51 -18.35
N PHE A 49 -5.76 2.17 -17.08
CA PHE A 49 -5.18 0.98 -16.49
C PHE A 49 -6.20 0.31 -15.58
N THR A 50 -6.21 -1.02 -15.61
CA THR A 50 -6.92 -1.82 -14.60
C THR A 50 -5.88 -2.58 -13.82
N MET A 51 -5.91 -2.42 -12.50
CA MET A 51 -5.02 -3.11 -11.58
C MET A 51 -5.84 -3.99 -10.65
N THR A 52 -5.34 -5.19 -10.39
CA THR A 52 -5.86 -6.04 -9.32
C THR A 52 -5.45 -5.48 -7.98
N ILE A 53 -6.28 -5.71 -6.97
CA ILE A 53 -6.06 -5.31 -5.59
C ILE A 53 -6.22 -6.54 -4.70
N ASN A 54 -5.26 -6.76 -3.82
CA ASN A 54 -5.36 -7.72 -2.73
C ASN A 54 -4.96 -7.04 -1.42
N GLY A 55 -5.91 -6.89 -0.50
CA GLY A 55 -5.68 -6.46 0.87
C GLY A 55 -5.82 -7.65 1.80
N PHE A 56 -4.70 -8.21 2.26
CA PHE A 56 -4.66 -9.42 3.06
C PHE A 56 -4.45 -9.11 4.55
N GLY A 57 -5.15 -9.79 5.44
CA GLY A 57 -4.93 -9.67 6.88
C GLY A 57 -5.48 -8.39 7.52
N VAL A 58 -6.49 -7.77 6.89
CA VAL A 58 -7.05 -6.47 7.32
C VAL A 58 -7.85 -6.65 8.60
N THR A 59 -7.55 -5.89 9.64
CA THR A 59 -8.30 -5.97 10.90
C THR A 59 -9.50 -5.02 10.86
N LEU A 60 -10.69 -5.56 11.11
CA LEU A 60 -11.91 -4.78 11.27
C LEU A 60 -12.16 -4.55 12.77
N VAL A 61 -11.90 -3.32 13.21
CA VAL A 61 -12.26 -2.87 14.56
C VAL A 61 -13.71 -2.44 14.55
N VAL A 62 -14.53 -3.13 15.33
CA VAL A 62 -15.95 -2.86 15.59
C VAL A 62 -16.21 -3.12 17.06
N ASN A 63 -17.41 -2.83 17.55
CA ASN A 63 -17.77 -3.09 18.96
C ASN A 63 -18.00 -4.60 19.21
N LEU A 64 -16.92 -5.39 19.10
CA LEU A 64 -16.86 -6.82 19.37
C LEU A 64 -15.70 -7.11 20.33
N PRO A 65 -15.84 -8.11 21.22
CA PRO A 65 -14.71 -8.57 22.01
C PRO A 65 -13.64 -9.20 21.12
N PRO A 66 -12.35 -9.14 21.50
CA PRO A 66 -11.29 -9.88 20.80
C PRO A 66 -11.54 -11.40 20.78
N PRO A 67 -11.07 -12.13 19.75
CA PRO A 67 -10.27 -11.62 18.63
C PRO A 67 -11.11 -10.85 17.61
N LEU A 68 -10.55 -9.75 17.10
CA LEU A 68 -11.22 -8.94 16.08
C LEU A 68 -11.21 -9.66 14.72
N PRO A 69 -12.25 -9.46 13.89
CA PRO A 69 -12.32 -10.03 12.55
C PRO A 69 -11.14 -9.62 11.66
N THR A 70 -10.58 -10.61 10.96
CA THR A 70 -9.60 -10.40 9.89
C THR A 70 -10.27 -10.60 8.53
N LEU A 71 -10.02 -9.70 7.60
CA LEU A 71 -10.63 -9.67 6.27
C LEU A 71 -9.54 -9.76 5.19
N ASN A 72 -9.85 -10.50 4.12
CA ASN A 72 -9.05 -10.56 2.91
C ASN A 72 -9.86 -9.99 1.76
N PHE A 73 -9.49 -8.80 1.31
CA PHE A 73 -10.15 -8.08 0.23
C PHE A 73 -9.48 -8.40 -1.10
N ILE A 74 -10.28 -8.75 -2.10
CA ILE A 74 -9.83 -8.98 -3.48
C ILE A 74 -10.70 -8.16 -4.42
N GLY A 75 -10.09 -7.53 -5.42
CA GLY A 75 -10.84 -6.85 -6.46
C GLY A 75 -9.94 -6.06 -7.40
N SER A 76 -10.39 -4.88 -7.80
CA SER A 76 -9.68 -4.07 -8.77
C SER A 76 -9.90 -2.57 -8.62
N ARG A 77 -8.97 -1.82 -9.21
CA ARG A 77 -9.05 -0.38 -9.42
C ARG A 77 -8.77 -0.10 -10.89
N HIS A 78 -9.73 0.57 -11.53
CA HIS A 78 -9.60 1.11 -12.87
C HIS A 78 -9.30 2.60 -12.76
N MET A 79 -8.29 3.08 -13.48
CA MET A 79 -7.82 4.45 -13.41
C MET A 79 -7.40 5.00 -14.76
N GLN A 80 -7.32 6.33 -14.86
CA GLN A 80 -6.88 7.04 -16.06
C GLN A 80 -5.91 8.17 -15.70
N VAL A 81 -4.90 8.38 -16.53
CA VAL A 81 -4.04 9.57 -16.48
C VAL A 81 -4.81 10.76 -17.02
N VAL A 82 -5.01 11.79 -16.19
CA VAL A 82 -5.82 12.95 -16.56
C VAL A 82 -5.01 14.23 -16.70
N GLU A 83 -3.86 14.34 -16.03
CA GLU A 83 -2.97 15.51 -16.14
C GLU A 83 -1.51 15.05 -16.13
N ALA A 84 -0.65 15.77 -16.84
CA ALA A 84 0.79 15.57 -16.84
C ALA A 84 1.53 16.85 -16.42
N GLY A 85 2.58 16.67 -15.64
CA GLY A 85 3.59 17.66 -15.31
C GLY A 85 4.98 17.18 -15.76
N ALA A 86 6.03 17.93 -15.41
CA ALA A 86 7.39 17.62 -15.82
C ALA A 86 7.94 16.32 -15.19
N ASP A 87 7.59 16.05 -13.93
CA ASP A 87 8.08 14.95 -13.11
C ASP A 87 6.96 14.15 -12.44
N GLN A 88 5.70 14.44 -12.77
CA GLN A 88 4.55 13.77 -12.19
C GLN A 88 3.38 13.70 -13.16
N VAL A 89 2.48 12.77 -12.90
CA VAL A 89 1.15 12.71 -13.52
C VAL A 89 0.08 12.60 -12.44
N ARG A 90 -1.13 13.04 -12.77
CA ARG A 90 -2.31 12.92 -11.91
C ARG A 90 -3.22 11.83 -12.47
N LEU A 91 -3.63 10.94 -11.58
CA LEU A 91 -4.46 9.79 -11.91
C LEU A 91 -5.85 10.01 -11.30
N ARG A 92 -6.88 9.62 -12.04
CA ARG A 92 -8.27 9.56 -11.57
C ARG A 92 -8.70 8.11 -11.49
N THR A 93 -9.19 7.66 -10.34
CA THR A 93 -9.90 6.39 -10.25
C THR A 93 -11.25 6.52 -10.98
N LEU A 94 -11.48 5.66 -11.95
CA LEU A 94 -12.74 5.55 -12.69
C LEU A 94 -13.69 4.52 -12.06
N ASN A 95 -13.12 3.46 -11.49
CA ASN A 95 -13.87 2.46 -10.75
C ASN A 95 -12.95 1.82 -9.70
N PHE A 96 -13.49 1.52 -8.54
CA PHE A 96 -12.81 0.79 -7.48
C PHE A 96 -13.83 -0.09 -6.78
N THR A 97 -13.55 -1.39 -6.73
CA THR A 97 -14.38 -2.37 -6.04
C THR A 97 -13.50 -3.49 -5.51
N VAL A 98 -13.59 -3.76 -4.21
CA VAL A 98 -12.97 -4.91 -3.56
C VAL A 98 -13.95 -5.61 -2.64
N GLU A 99 -13.82 -6.92 -2.52
CA GLU A 99 -14.75 -7.77 -1.81
C GLU A 99 -14.03 -8.67 -0.82
N ALA A 100 -14.62 -8.85 0.35
CA ALA A 100 -14.25 -9.84 1.34
C ALA A 100 -15.50 -10.62 1.78
N ALA A 101 -15.31 -11.70 2.52
CA ALA A 101 -16.39 -12.43 3.16
C ALA A 101 -16.03 -12.70 4.63
N HIS A 102 -17.02 -12.62 5.51
CA HIS A 102 -16.86 -12.92 6.93
C HIS A 102 -18.11 -13.64 7.47
N PRO A 103 -17.98 -14.69 8.32
CA PRO A 103 -19.14 -15.45 8.81
C PRO A 103 -20.22 -14.58 9.47
N LEU A 104 -19.80 -13.58 10.26
CA LEU A 104 -20.70 -12.67 10.96
C LEU A 104 -21.34 -11.62 10.03
N PHE A 105 -20.60 -11.16 9.01
CA PHE A 105 -21.03 -10.00 8.21
C PHE A 105 -21.49 -10.35 6.79
N GLY A 106 -21.37 -11.62 6.40
CA GLY A 106 -21.63 -12.08 5.04
C GLY A 106 -20.61 -11.52 4.06
N LYS A 107 -21.07 -11.24 2.84
CA LYS A 107 -20.30 -10.51 1.84
C LYS A 107 -20.06 -9.07 2.29
N ILE A 108 -18.83 -8.60 2.13
CA ILE A 108 -18.41 -7.24 2.44
C ILE A 108 -17.88 -6.62 1.14
N THR A 109 -18.46 -5.52 0.71
CA THR A 109 -18.07 -4.83 -0.52
C THR A 109 -17.63 -3.42 -0.22
N ILE A 110 -16.40 -3.07 -0.60
CA ILE A 110 -15.93 -1.70 -0.65
C ILE A 110 -16.03 -1.20 -2.08
N ARG A 111 -16.61 -0.02 -2.28
CA ARG A 111 -16.71 0.64 -3.59
C ARG A 111 -16.67 2.16 -3.45
N MET A 112 -16.38 2.87 -4.54
CA MET A 112 -16.45 4.33 -4.57
C MET A 112 -17.82 4.84 -4.06
N ASP A 113 -17.80 5.94 -3.31
CA ASP A 113 -19.00 6.52 -2.70
C ASP A 113 -19.81 7.30 -3.74
N GLU A 114 -19.14 8.19 -4.48
CA GLU A 114 -19.65 8.97 -5.62
C GLU A 114 -18.64 8.95 -6.78
N GLU A 115 -19.06 9.43 -7.96
CA GLU A 115 -18.20 9.54 -9.13
C GLU A 115 -17.16 10.64 -8.90
N GLU A 116 -15.92 10.26 -8.59
CA GLU A 116 -14.83 11.21 -8.42
C GLU A 116 -14.55 11.93 -9.75
N THR A 117 -14.85 13.23 -9.78
CA THR A 117 -14.70 14.05 -10.98
C THR A 117 -13.25 14.48 -11.24
N GLY A 118 -12.45 14.60 -10.18
CA GLY A 118 -11.06 15.05 -10.21
C GLY A 118 -10.03 13.93 -9.99
N PRO A 119 -8.74 14.23 -10.19
CA PRO A 119 -7.66 13.30 -9.87
C PRO A 119 -7.55 13.08 -8.36
N ASN A 120 -7.42 11.81 -7.98
CA ASN A 120 -7.35 11.35 -6.60
C ASN A 120 -6.02 10.65 -6.29
N SER A 121 -5.13 10.52 -7.29
CA SER A 121 -3.79 9.98 -7.11
C SER A 121 -2.74 10.81 -7.85
N THR A 122 -1.52 10.81 -7.33
CA THR A 122 -0.34 11.42 -7.94
C THR A 122 0.75 10.38 -8.07
N LEU A 123 1.26 10.20 -9.29
CA LEU A 123 2.43 9.36 -9.57
C LEU A 123 3.59 10.28 -9.94
N ARG A 124 4.63 10.30 -9.12
CA ARG A 124 5.78 11.19 -9.26
C ARG A 124 7.06 10.39 -9.48
N ARG A 125 7.93 10.87 -10.35
CA ARG A 125 9.30 10.38 -10.47
C ARG A 125 10.15 10.95 -9.33
N VAL A 126 10.62 10.09 -8.44
CA VAL A 126 11.44 10.48 -7.28
C VAL A 126 12.92 10.12 -7.45
N ALA A 127 13.25 9.26 -8.41
CA ALA A 127 14.60 9.03 -8.93
C ALA A 127 14.51 8.57 -10.40
N ALA A 128 15.65 8.39 -11.07
CA ALA A 128 15.68 7.92 -12.46
C ALA A 128 14.91 6.59 -12.61
N ASP A 129 15.10 5.67 -11.67
CA ASP A 129 14.57 4.30 -11.66
C ASP A 129 13.39 4.10 -10.69
N ARG A 130 12.83 5.18 -10.13
CA ARG A 130 11.85 5.08 -9.05
C ARG A 130 10.73 6.08 -9.18
N LEU A 131 9.51 5.56 -9.10
CA LEU A 131 8.29 6.32 -8.98
C LEU A 131 7.74 6.18 -7.55
N GLN A 132 6.93 7.16 -7.15
CA GLN A 132 6.12 7.11 -5.95
C GLN A 132 4.68 7.46 -6.30
N GLU A 133 3.74 6.58 -5.96
CA GLU A 133 2.32 6.90 -6.02
C GLU A 133 1.81 7.28 -4.63
N THR A 134 1.02 8.35 -4.56
CA THR A 134 0.15 8.67 -3.43
C THR A 134 -1.29 8.63 -3.91
N TRP A 135 -2.09 7.71 -3.36
CA TRP A 135 -3.49 7.49 -3.72
C TRP A 135 -4.40 7.84 -2.56
N ASN A 136 -5.35 8.75 -2.79
CA ASN A 136 -6.42 9.11 -1.87
C ASN A 136 -7.76 8.58 -2.40
N GLN A 137 -8.56 7.91 -1.57
CA GLN A 137 -9.86 7.37 -1.97
C GLN A 137 -10.90 7.57 -0.88
N GLY A 138 -11.95 8.31 -1.18
CA GLY A 138 -13.22 8.18 -0.46
C GLY A 138 -13.96 6.93 -0.93
N PHE A 139 -14.58 6.19 0.00
CA PHE A 139 -15.35 5.01 -0.35
C PHE A 139 -16.45 4.70 0.67
N ARG A 140 -17.36 3.83 0.27
CA ARG A 140 -18.31 3.17 1.17
C ARG A 140 -18.02 1.70 1.27
N ILE A 141 -18.26 1.15 2.45
CA ILE A 141 -18.23 -0.27 2.75
C ILE A 141 -19.66 -0.74 3.04
N ILE A 142 -20.02 -1.88 2.48
CA ILE A 142 -21.35 -2.47 2.57
C ILE A 142 -21.20 -3.87 3.14
N PHE A 143 -21.85 -4.11 4.27
CA PHE A 143 -21.95 -5.43 4.88
C PHE A 143 -23.31 -6.03 4.55
N GLU A 144 -23.33 -7.25 4.02
CA GLU A 144 -24.53 -7.97 3.63
C GLU A 144 -25.45 -8.26 4.83
N LYS A 145 -24.87 -8.53 5.99
CA LYS A 145 -25.61 -8.88 7.21
C LYS A 145 -24.81 -8.53 8.47
N CYS A 146 -25.43 -8.77 9.61
CA CYS A 146 -24.81 -8.67 10.93
C CYS A 146 -25.37 -9.76 11.85
N GLY A 147 -24.64 -10.87 12.01
CA GLY A 147 -25.20 -12.08 12.61
C GLY A 147 -26.30 -12.66 11.75
N ASP A 148 -27.47 -12.86 12.33
CA ASP A 148 -28.68 -13.34 11.64
C ASP A 148 -29.50 -12.20 11.01
N CYS A 149 -29.05 -10.96 11.18
CA CYS A 149 -29.77 -9.79 10.72
C CYS A 149 -29.39 -9.41 9.29
N PRO A 150 -30.32 -9.49 8.33
CA PRO A 150 -30.05 -9.07 6.97
C PRO A 150 -29.74 -7.57 6.92
N GLY A 151 -28.81 -7.21 6.04
CA GLY A 151 -28.43 -5.84 5.74
C GLY A 151 -29.23 -5.25 4.56
N PRO A 152 -28.68 -4.23 3.86
CA PRO A 152 -27.29 -3.78 3.97
C PRO A 152 -27.04 -2.93 5.23
N TYR A 153 -25.83 -3.05 5.77
CA TYR A 153 -25.24 -2.04 6.67
C TYR A 153 -24.20 -1.27 5.87
N VAL A 154 -24.33 0.05 5.81
CA VAL A 154 -23.48 0.89 4.96
C VAL A 154 -22.76 1.90 5.82
N LEU A 155 -21.43 1.92 5.72
CA LEU A 155 -20.59 2.94 6.32
C LEU A 155 -19.75 3.61 5.23
N CYS A 156 -19.42 4.89 5.42
CA CYS A 156 -18.56 5.66 4.53
C CYS A 156 -17.27 6.05 5.24
N THR A 157 -16.19 6.19 4.48
CA THR A 157 -14.96 6.82 4.99
C THR A 157 -15.28 8.20 5.54
N ARG A 158 -14.89 8.47 6.78
CA ARG A 158 -15.03 9.81 7.37
C ARG A 158 -14.07 10.83 6.72
N GLU A 159 -12.93 10.33 6.27
CA GLU A 159 -11.95 11.05 5.49
C GLU A 159 -11.38 10.10 4.44
N PRO A 160 -10.97 10.59 3.25
CA PRO A 160 -10.33 9.74 2.26
C PRO A 160 -9.18 8.93 2.85
N ALA A 161 -9.19 7.63 2.55
CA ALA A 161 -8.09 6.75 2.88
C ALA A 161 -6.90 7.09 1.98
N GLU A 162 -5.69 7.07 2.53
CA GLU A 162 -4.47 7.42 1.82
C GLU A 162 -3.48 6.26 1.84
N TRP A 163 -2.97 5.94 0.65
CA TRP A 163 -1.93 4.94 0.47
C TRP A 163 -0.73 5.52 -0.28
N THR A 164 0.44 4.98 0.03
CA THR A 164 1.69 5.29 -0.68
C THR A 164 2.40 4.03 -1.15
N ALA A 165 2.97 4.06 -2.35
CA ALA A 165 3.81 2.98 -2.87
C ALA A 165 5.05 3.53 -3.58
N GLU A 166 6.18 2.86 -3.41
CA GLU A 166 7.34 3.03 -4.29
C GLU A 166 7.29 1.98 -5.40
N LEU A 167 7.48 2.41 -6.64
CA LEU A 167 7.32 1.59 -7.83
C LEU A 167 8.59 1.66 -8.70
N ALA A 168 9.07 0.51 -9.16
CA ALA A 168 10.14 0.43 -10.15
C ALA A 168 9.62 0.54 -11.59
N GLU A 169 8.33 0.26 -11.82
CA GLU A 169 7.66 0.42 -13.11
C GLU A 169 6.19 0.79 -12.90
N PHE A 170 5.57 1.38 -13.92
CA PHE A 170 4.14 1.66 -13.93
C PHE A 170 3.53 1.29 -15.29
N PRO A 171 2.39 0.56 -15.32
CA PRO A 171 1.71 -0.09 -14.19
C PRO A 171 2.58 -1.11 -13.45
N PRO A 172 2.27 -1.45 -12.17
CA PRO A 172 3.02 -2.45 -11.43
C PRO A 172 3.06 -3.82 -12.13
N PRO A 173 4.07 -4.67 -11.80
CA PRO A 173 4.16 -6.03 -12.32
C PRO A 173 2.87 -6.84 -12.07
N PRO A 174 2.65 -7.95 -12.79
CA PRO A 174 1.50 -8.81 -12.52
C PRO A 174 1.49 -9.29 -11.07
N GLN A 175 0.29 -9.38 -10.52
CA GLN A 175 0.06 -9.97 -9.22
C GLN A 175 -0.47 -11.40 -9.38
N GLY A 176 0.08 -12.32 -8.60
CA GLY A 176 -0.44 -13.65 -8.35
C GLY A 176 -0.97 -13.80 -6.92
N MET A 177 -1.32 -15.02 -6.56
CA MET A 177 -1.83 -15.37 -5.23
C MET A 177 -1.25 -16.71 -4.78
N ASN A 178 -0.80 -16.78 -3.54
CA ASN A 178 -0.40 -18.01 -2.87
C ASN A 178 -1.63 -18.85 -2.48
N PRO A 179 -1.47 -20.15 -2.17
CA PRO A 179 -2.57 -21.00 -1.70
C PRO A 179 -3.26 -20.52 -0.42
N ASP A 180 -2.57 -19.73 0.41
CA ASP A 180 -3.10 -19.14 1.65
C ASP A 180 -3.88 -17.83 1.41
N GLY A 181 -3.98 -17.37 0.15
CA GLY A 181 -4.65 -16.13 -0.25
C GLY A 181 -3.75 -14.89 -0.21
N SER A 182 -2.51 -15.00 0.29
CA SER A 182 -1.56 -13.89 0.30
C SER A 182 -1.11 -13.53 -1.13
N PRO A 183 -0.88 -12.25 -1.43
CA PRO A 183 -0.47 -11.83 -2.77
C PRO A 183 0.99 -12.19 -3.08
N THR A 184 1.28 -12.46 -4.36
CA THR A 184 2.66 -12.56 -4.89
C THR A 184 2.86 -11.58 -6.03
N GLY A 185 4.05 -10.99 -6.17
CA GLY A 185 4.31 -9.95 -7.17
C GLY A 185 3.57 -8.64 -6.89
N GLY A 186 3.33 -7.85 -7.93
CA GLY A 186 2.75 -6.51 -7.81
C GLY A 186 3.63 -5.51 -7.05
N ALA A 187 3.00 -4.45 -6.56
CA ALA A 187 3.60 -3.44 -5.69
C ALA A 187 2.76 -3.22 -4.44
N LEU A 188 3.43 -3.05 -3.29
CA LEU A 188 2.78 -2.83 -2.00
C LEU A 188 2.45 -1.35 -1.81
N TYR A 189 1.18 -1.07 -1.57
CA TYR A 189 0.62 0.23 -1.21
C TYR A 189 0.37 0.22 0.29
N GLN A 190 1.14 1.02 1.01
CA GLN A 190 1.05 1.13 2.45
C GLN A 190 -0.01 2.16 2.83
N LEU A 191 -1.00 1.73 3.61
CA LEU A 191 -1.94 2.63 4.25
C LEU A 191 -1.20 3.55 5.22
N THR A 192 -1.41 4.86 5.12
CA THR A 192 -0.69 5.84 5.95
C THR A 192 -1.28 6.01 7.34
N ARG A 193 -2.56 5.65 7.52
CA ARG A 193 -3.29 5.72 8.79
C ARG A 193 -4.54 4.83 8.81
N PRO A 194 -5.04 4.38 9.98
CA PRO A 194 -6.29 3.65 10.07
C PRO A 194 -7.47 4.39 9.43
N ILE A 195 -8.35 3.63 8.77
CA ILE A 195 -9.50 4.21 8.06
C ILE A 195 -10.70 4.20 8.99
N ARG A 196 -11.18 5.39 9.36
CA ARG A 196 -12.38 5.55 10.19
C ARG A 196 -13.64 5.57 9.32
N LEU A 197 -14.61 4.77 9.72
CA LEU A 197 -15.87 4.59 9.00
C LEU A 197 -17.03 5.10 9.86
N GLY A 198 -17.91 5.90 9.27
CA GLY A 198 -19.08 6.46 9.91
C GLY A 198 -20.34 6.26 9.07
N LEU A 199 -21.49 6.68 9.60
CA LEU A 199 -22.74 6.63 8.85
C LEU A 199 -22.75 7.64 7.69
N PRO A 200 -23.41 7.33 6.56
CA PRO A 200 -23.51 8.24 5.42
C PRO A 200 -24.13 9.58 5.84
N GLY A 201 -23.53 10.70 5.42
CA GLY A 201 -24.08 12.04 5.63
C GLY A 201 -24.32 12.44 7.09
N GLY A 202 -23.66 11.79 8.06
CA GLY A 202 -23.90 12.04 9.49
C GLY A 202 -25.27 11.55 9.98
N ALA A 203 -25.88 10.60 9.26
CA ALA A 203 -27.11 9.95 9.71
C ALA A 203 -26.93 9.33 11.10
N THR A 204 -28.03 9.23 11.85
CA THR A 204 -28.08 8.48 13.12
C THR A 204 -28.38 7.01 12.84
N SER A 205 -27.81 6.08 13.61
CA SER A 205 -28.10 4.65 13.41
C SER A 205 -29.59 4.39 13.65
N ASP A 206 -30.23 3.76 12.68
CA ASP A 206 -31.62 3.36 12.82
C ASP A 206 -31.68 2.05 13.61
N SER A 207 -31.60 2.19 14.93
CA SER A 207 -31.69 1.09 15.91
C SER A 207 -33.03 0.34 15.88
N THR A 208 -33.95 0.68 14.97
CA THR A 208 -35.32 0.16 14.93
C THR A 208 -35.53 -1.06 14.04
N ARG A 209 -34.46 -1.78 13.62
CA ARG A 209 -34.63 -3.12 13.00
C ARG A 209 -35.20 -4.10 14.02
N SER A 210 -36.52 -4.08 14.16
CA SER A 210 -37.30 -4.87 15.09
C SER A 210 -37.06 -6.36 14.83
N GLY A 211 -36.62 -7.10 15.85
CA GLY A 211 -36.33 -8.54 15.76
C GLY A 211 -34.85 -8.88 15.59
N CYS A 212 -33.99 -7.87 15.45
CA CYS A 212 -32.55 -8.03 15.40
C CYS A 212 -31.91 -7.77 16.77
N GLY A 213 -30.99 -8.65 17.18
CA GLY A 213 -30.12 -8.38 18.33
C GLY A 213 -29.23 -7.15 18.06
N ALA A 214 -28.48 -6.72 19.08
CA ALA A 214 -27.56 -5.59 18.94
C ALA A 214 -26.48 -5.90 17.88
N CYS A 215 -26.48 -5.16 16.78
CA CYS A 215 -25.44 -5.27 15.76
C CYS A 215 -24.25 -4.37 16.11
N PRO A 216 -23.00 -4.88 16.11
CA PRO A 216 -21.81 -4.07 16.35
C PRO A 216 -21.59 -2.95 15.32
N LEU A 217 -22.23 -3.00 14.15
CA LEU A 217 -22.16 -1.95 13.12
C LEU A 217 -23.15 -0.80 13.35
N ASP A 218 -24.11 -0.96 14.27
CA ASP A 218 -25.11 0.07 14.61
C ASP A 218 -24.74 0.86 15.88
N THR A 219 -23.65 0.46 16.53
CA THR A 219 -23.14 1.10 17.75
C THR A 219 -21.80 1.77 17.45
N PRO A 220 -21.61 3.06 17.77
CA PRO A 220 -20.32 3.70 17.61
C PRO A 220 -19.27 3.06 18.54
N LEU A 221 -18.01 3.24 18.19
CA LEU A 221 -16.89 2.83 19.03
C LEU A 221 -16.84 3.69 20.30
N PRO A 222 -16.39 3.15 21.44
CA PRO A 222 -16.50 3.82 22.75
C PRO A 222 -15.85 5.20 22.85
N ASP A 223 -14.83 5.48 22.02
CA ASP A 223 -14.03 6.70 22.07
C ASP A 223 -14.46 7.76 21.03
N ASP A 224 -15.42 7.46 20.15
CA ASP A 224 -15.78 8.30 19.01
C ASP A 224 -17.21 8.03 18.53
N ASP A 225 -18.16 8.86 18.98
CA ASP A 225 -19.61 8.74 18.70
C ASP A 225 -19.97 8.77 17.20
N ALA A 226 -19.04 9.17 16.34
CA ALA A 226 -19.25 9.24 14.89
C ALA A 226 -18.50 8.14 14.11
N THR A 227 -17.69 7.31 14.78
CA THR A 227 -16.99 6.18 14.15
C THR A 227 -17.61 4.86 14.58
N PHE A 228 -18.07 4.08 13.61
CA PHE A 228 -18.74 2.79 13.83
C PHE A 228 -17.81 1.60 13.54
N ALA A 229 -16.79 1.82 12.71
CA ALA A 229 -15.77 0.83 12.43
C ALA A 229 -14.44 1.49 12.07
N ILE A 230 -13.34 0.75 12.25
CA ILE A 230 -12.02 1.12 11.75
C ILE A 230 -11.45 -0.05 10.95
N LEU A 231 -10.89 0.23 9.77
CA LEU A 231 -10.04 -0.72 9.06
C LEU A 231 -8.58 -0.42 9.38
N GLU A 232 -7.92 -1.36 10.03
CA GLU A 232 -6.51 -1.32 10.35
C GLU A 232 -5.73 -2.28 9.45
N GLY A 233 -4.53 -1.86 9.04
CA GLY A 233 -3.66 -2.72 8.23
C GLY A 233 -4.20 -3.03 6.84
N LEU A 234 -5.07 -2.19 6.26
CA LEU A 234 -5.48 -2.28 4.85
C LEU A 234 -4.33 -1.83 3.92
N HIS A 235 -3.17 -2.46 4.05
CA HIS A 235 -2.16 -2.43 3.02
C HIS A 235 -2.68 -3.24 1.84
N VAL A 236 -2.43 -2.77 0.62
CA VAL A 236 -2.91 -3.46 -0.57
C VAL A 236 -1.76 -3.71 -1.52
N VAL A 237 -1.76 -4.87 -2.17
CA VAL A 237 -0.85 -5.15 -3.28
C VAL A 237 -1.59 -4.92 -4.58
N HIS A 238 -1.02 -4.08 -5.42
CA HIS A 238 -1.51 -3.77 -6.75
C HIS A 238 -0.71 -4.51 -7.81
N GLY A 239 -1.37 -5.13 -8.77
CA GLY A 239 -0.70 -5.68 -9.96
C GLY A 239 -1.45 -5.38 -11.23
N ARG A 240 -0.74 -5.35 -12.37
CA ARG A 240 -1.43 -5.38 -13.66
C ARG A 240 -2.14 -6.73 -13.83
N LEU A 241 -3.28 -6.74 -14.52
CA LEU A 241 -3.90 -8.00 -14.91
C LEU A 241 -2.89 -8.81 -15.75
N PRO A 242 -2.70 -10.11 -15.47
CA PRO A 242 -1.98 -10.97 -16.40
C PRO A 242 -2.72 -10.90 -17.73
N ASN A 243 -1.98 -10.61 -18.81
CA ASN A 243 -2.54 -10.42 -20.15
C ASN A 243 -3.62 -11.48 -20.42
N GLY A 244 -4.86 -11.02 -20.63
CA GLY A 244 -5.94 -11.87 -21.15
C GLY A 244 -5.66 -12.28 -22.58
#